data_AF-A0A3A5J8S9-F1
#
_entry.id   AF-A0A3A5J8S9-F1
#
_cell.length_a   1.000
_cell.length_b   1.000
_cell.length_c   1.000
_cell.angle_alpha   90.00
_cell.angle_beta   90.00
_cell.angle_gamma   90.00
#
_symmetry.space_group_name_H-M   'P 1'
#
loop_
_entity.id
_entity.type
_entity.pdbx_description
1 polymer ?
#
loop_
_entity_poly.entity_id
_entity_poly.type
_entity_poly.pdbx_seq_one_letter_code
_entity_poly.pdbx_strand_id
1 'polypeptide(L)'
;MEADRVREEHVMGEHAESNINGDILDRYEIIRSYMRVMQQYARAGEWDHLVELQTTYVRAVEDLAEAESEITLSEDAGDRKRILIEEIQAAEADVRHCLNQRMTELSALMGDSRQRQFVARAYESQAHEPDGRI
;
A
#
# COMPACT_ATOMS: atom_id res chain seq x y z
N MET A 1 17.88 -13.78 -52.32
CA MET A 1 17.05 -14.64 -51.43
C MET A 1 17.49 -14.54 -49.96
N GLU A 2 18.41 -13.63 -49.62
CA GLU A 2 18.96 -13.46 -48.25
C GLU A 2 18.42 -12.19 -47.55
N ALA A 3 17.97 -11.20 -48.34
CA ALA A 3 17.38 -9.95 -47.84
C ALA A 3 15.96 -10.09 -47.25
N ASP A 4 15.26 -11.19 -47.55
CA ASP A 4 13.92 -11.47 -46.99
C ASP A 4 14.01 -12.08 -45.58
N ARG A 5 15.01 -12.93 -45.31
CA ARG A 5 15.22 -13.56 -43.99
C ARG A 5 15.59 -12.56 -42.90
N VAL A 6 16.47 -11.60 -43.21
CA VAL A 6 16.88 -10.56 -42.26
C VAL A 6 15.71 -9.64 -41.88
N ARG A 7 14.73 -9.49 -42.79
CA ARG A 7 13.53 -8.69 -42.55
C ARG A 7 12.53 -9.40 -41.63
N GLU A 8 12.40 -10.72 -41.74
CA GLU A 8 11.56 -11.53 -40.84
C GLU A 8 12.12 -11.62 -39.41
N GLU A 9 13.44 -11.75 -39.23
CA GLU A 9 14.05 -11.81 -37.88
C GLU A 9 13.91 -10.48 -37.12
N HIS A 10 14.01 -9.33 -37.79
CA HIS A 10 13.89 -8.03 -37.13
C HIS A 10 12.46 -7.74 -36.63
N VAL A 11 11.44 -8.16 -37.39
CA VAL A 11 10.03 -7.96 -37.03
C VAL A 11 9.61 -8.82 -35.84
N MET A 12 10.16 -10.04 -35.71
CA MET A 12 9.85 -10.92 -34.56
C MET A 12 10.44 -10.42 -33.23
N GLY A 13 11.58 -9.72 -33.26
CA GLY A 13 12.17 -9.11 -32.07
C GLY A 13 11.35 -7.95 -31.51
N GLU A 14 10.88 -7.06 -32.40
CA GLU A 14 10.09 -5.88 -32.02
C GLU A 14 8.70 -6.25 -31.44
N HIS A 15 8.06 -7.29 -31.99
CA HIS A 15 6.81 -7.83 -31.44
C HIS A 15 7.00 -8.52 -30.09
N ALA A 16 8.11 -9.23 -29.88
CA ALA A 16 8.41 -9.84 -28.59
C ALA A 16 8.70 -8.78 -27.52
N GLU A 17 9.49 -7.75 -27.84
CA GLU A 17 9.76 -6.62 -26.95
C GLU A 17 8.49 -5.83 -26.60
N SER A 18 7.60 -5.60 -27.57
CA SER A 18 6.30 -4.94 -27.32
C SER A 18 5.39 -5.77 -26.41
N ASN A 19 5.39 -7.10 -26.54
CA ASN A 19 4.62 -8.01 -25.68
C ASN A 19 5.18 -8.05 -24.25
N ILE A 20 6.51 -8.13 -24.11
CA ILE A 20 7.19 -8.10 -22.80
C ILE A 20 6.97 -6.76 -22.09
N ASN A 21 7.08 -5.64 -22.81
CA ASN A 21 6.77 -4.32 -22.27
C ASN A 21 5.30 -4.23 -21.79
N GLY A 22 4.36 -4.79 -22.57
CA GLY A 22 2.95 -4.87 -22.20
C GLY A 22 2.73 -5.67 -20.92
N ASP A 23 3.32 -6.87 -20.80
CA ASP A 23 3.19 -7.72 -19.61
C ASP A 23 3.67 -7.02 -18.33
N ILE A 24 4.80 -6.32 -18.39
CA ILE A 24 5.31 -5.57 -17.24
C ILE A 24 4.38 -4.41 -16.87
N LEU A 25 3.87 -3.67 -17.86
CA LEU A 25 2.92 -2.58 -17.61
C LEU A 25 1.62 -3.09 -16.99
N ASP A 26 1.10 -4.23 -17.45
CA ASP A 26 -0.11 -4.85 -16.89
C ASP A 26 0.08 -5.23 -15.42
N ARG A 27 1.26 -5.74 -15.03
CA ARG A 27 1.60 -6.01 -13.63
C ARG A 27 1.61 -4.74 -12.78
N TYR A 28 2.19 -3.65 -13.28
CA TYR A 28 2.12 -2.35 -12.59
C TYR A 28 0.68 -1.86 -12.45
N GLU A 29 -0.17 -2.05 -13.45
CA GLU A 29 -1.58 -1.68 -13.37
C GLU A 29 -2.35 -2.53 -12.33
N ILE A 30 -2.04 -3.82 -12.22
CA ILE A 30 -2.58 -4.72 -11.19
C ILE A 30 -2.18 -4.23 -9.79
N ILE A 31 -0.90 -3.95 -9.56
CA ILE A 31 -0.40 -3.43 -8.27
C ILE A 31 -1.09 -2.11 -7.91
N ARG A 32 -1.22 -1.20 -8.89
CA ARG A 32 -1.97 0.04 -8.71
C ARG A 32 -3.42 -0.22 -8.32
N SER A 33 -4.07 -1.22 -8.92
CA SER A 33 -5.46 -1.57 -8.58
C SER A 33 -5.58 -2.03 -7.12
N TYR A 34 -4.65 -2.88 -6.64
CA TYR A 34 -4.60 -3.30 -5.24
C TYR A 34 -4.41 -2.11 -4.31
N MET A 35 -3.48 -1.21 -4.63
CA MET A 35 -3.25 -0.01 -3.83
C MET A 35 -4.49 0.90 -3.74
N ARG A 36 -5.23 1.06 -4.85
CA ARG A 36 -6.50 1.81 -4.85
C ARG A 36 -7.59 1.14 -4.03
N VAL A 37 -7.65 -0.19 -3.98
CA VAL A 37 -8.60 -0.91 -3.12
C VAL A 37 -8.17 -0.79 -1.65
N MET A 38 -6.88 -0.93 -1.34
CA MET A 38 -6.34 -0.67 0.00
C MET A 38 -6.64 0.76 0.47
N GLN A 39 -6.52 1.76 -0.40
CA GLN A 39 -6.90 3.13 -0.11
C GLN A 39 -8.38 3.27 0.28
N GLN A 40 -9.27 2.53 -0.37
CA GLN A 40 -10.69 2.51 -0.02
C GLN A 40 -10.92 1.87 1.35
N TYR A 41 -10.29 0.72 1.64
CA TYR A 41 -10.37 0.08 2.95
C TYR A 41 -9.83 0.96 4.08
N ALA A 42 -8.69 1.63 3.86
CA ALA A 42 -8.10 2.54 4.84
C ALA A 42 -9.00 3.75 5.12
N ARG A 43 -9.66 4.30 4.09
CA ARG A 43 -10.62 5.41 4.24
C ARG A 43 -11.92 4.96 4.94
N ALA A 44 -12.37 3.73 4.68
CA ALA A 44 -13.55 3.14 5.32
C ALA A 44 -13.27 2.65 6.75
N GLY A 45 -12.01 2.47 7.13
CA GLY A 45 -11.61 1.89 8.41
C GLY A 45 -11.75 0.37 8.47
N GLU A 46 -11.78 -0.31 7.32
CA GLU A 46 -11.86 -1.77 7.20
C GLU A 46 -10.46 -2.39 7.29
N TRP A 47 -9.88 -2.37 8.49
CA TRP A 47 -8.48 -2.75 8.71
C TRP A 47 -8.19 -4.24 8.46
N ASP A 48 -9.14 -5.12 8.78
CA ASP A 48 -8.97 -6.55 8.54
C ASP A 48 -8.81 -6.83 7.03
N HIS A 49 -9.68 -6.25 6.21
CA HIS A 49 -9.59 -6.33 4.76
C HIS A 49 -8.33 -5.64 4.19
N LEU A 50 -7.90 -4.52 4.80
CA LEU A 50 -6.65 -3.86 4.44
C LEU A 50 -5.44 -4.80 4.63
N VAL A 51 -5.36 -5.50 5.78
CA VAL A 51 -4.26 -6.40 6.11
C VAL A 51 -4.28 -7.66 5.23
N GLU A 52 -5.46 -8.23 4.98
CA GLU A 52 -5.63 -9.35 4.05
C GLU A 52 -5.13 -8.99 2.65
N LEU A 53 -5.53 -7.82 2.14
CA LEU A 53 -5.14 -7.37 0.81
C LEU A 53 -3.64 -7.01 0.72
N GLN A 54 -3.06 -6.46 1.79
CA GLN A 54 -1.63 -6.14 1.84
C GLN A 54 -0.75 -7.37 1.55
N THR A 55 -1.14 -8.56 2.01
CA THR A 55 -0.37 -9.79 1.74
C THR A 55 -0.34 -10.09 0.24
N THR A 56 -1.46 -9.87 -0.45
CA THR A 56 -1.56 -10.06 -1.91
C THR A 56 -0.77 -8.99 -2.66
N TYR A 57 -0.84 -7.74 -2.20
CA TYR A 57 -0.06 -6.63 -2.75
C TYR A 57 1.44 -6.89 -2.69
N VAL A 58 1.97 -7.30 -1.52
CA VAL A 58 3.40 -7.56 -1.35
C VAL A 58 3.88 -8.65 -2.31
N ARG A 59 3.13 -9.75 -2.43
CA ARG A 59 3.45 -10.82 -3.39
C ARG A 59 3.47 -10.32 -4.84
N ALA A 60 2.47 -9.53 -5.24
CA ALA A 60 2.43 -8.97 -6.59
C ALA A 60 3.62 -8.04 -6.88
N VAL A 61 4.08 -7.27 -5.88
CA VAL A 61 5.28 -6.44 -5.99
C VAL A 61 6.56 -7.28 -6.10
N GLU A 62 6.66 -8.37 -5.33
CA GLU A 62 7.78 -9.32 -5.41
C GLU A 62 7.84 -9.99 -6.80
N ASP A 63 6.72 -10.50 -7.29
CA ASP A 63 6.61 -11.14 -8.61
C ASP A 63 6.93 -10.16 -9.76
N LEU A 64 6.56 -8.89 -9.61
CA LEU A 64 6.92 -7.84 -10.56
C LEU A 64 8.43 -7.55 -10.52
N ALA A 65 9.02 -7.43 -9.32
CA ALA A 65 10.43 -7.11 -9.17
C ALA A 65 11.32 -8.20 -9.78
N GLU A 66 10.94 -9.48 -9.63
CA GLU A 66 11.63 -10.60 -10.26
C GLU A 66 11.55 -10.52 -11.78
N ALA A 67 10.34 -10.34 -12.34
CA ALA A 67 10.16 -10.29 -13.79
C ALA A 67 10.82 -9.08 -14.45
N GLU A 68 10.78 -7.91 -13.82
CA GLU A 68 11.39 -6.71 -14.37
C GLU A 68 12.93 -6.77 -14.37
N SER A 69 13.53 -7.52 -13.45
CA SER A 69 15.00 -7.59 -13.31
C SER A 69 15.72 -8.10 -14.55
N GLU A 70 15.01 -8.85 -15.42
CA GLU A 70 15.55 -9.48 -16.62
C GLU A 70 15.21 -8.71 -17.91
N ILE A 71 14.56 -7.55 -17.82
CA ILE A 71 13.95 -6.86 -18.96
C ILE A 71 14.50 -5.44 -19.13
N THR A 72 14.69 -5.02 -20.38
CA THR A 72 14.92 -3.61 -20.74
C THR A 72 13.65 -3.04 -21.35
N LEU A 73 13.05 -2.04 -20.70
CA LEU A 73 11.87 -1.37 -21.20
C LEU A 73 12.22 -0.38 -22.32
N SER A 74 11.31 -0.25 -23.30
CA SER A 74 11.35 0.85 -24.26
C SER A 74 11.10 2.21 -23.58
N GLU A 75 11.46 3.31 -24.24
CA GLU A 75 11.28 4.67 -23.70
C GLU A 75 9.81 4.98 -23.35
N ASP A 76 8.88 4.64 -24.25
CA ASP A 76 7.44 4.81 -24.03
C ASP A 76 6.93 3.97 -22.84
N ALA A 77 7.37 2.70 -22.75
CA ALA A 77 7.03 1.84 -21.63
C ALA A 77 7.63 2.36 -20.30
N GLY A 78 8.85 2.91 -20.33
CA GLY A 78 9.49 3.55 -19.18
C GLY A 78 8.72 4.78 -18.69
N ASP A 79 8.23 5.62 -19.62
CA ASP A 79 7.41 6.77 -19.28
C ASP A 79 6.07 6.36 -18.67
N ARG A 80 5.41 5.36 -19.26
CA ARG A 80 4.15 4.83 -18.74
C ARG A 80 4.33 4.23 -17.34
N LYS A 81 5.39 3.45 -17.13
CA LYS A 81 5.77 2.90 -15.82
C LYS A 81 5.94 4.01 -14.77
N ARG A 82 6.63 5.11 -15.11
CA ARG A 82 6.87 6.22 -14.19
C ARG A 82 5.56 6.83 -13.68
N ILE A 83 4.61 7.05 -14.58
CA ILE A 83 3.27 7.54 -14.23
C ILE A 83 2.57 6.57 -13.26
N LEU A 84 2.63 5.26 -13.53
CA LEU A 84 2.03 4.26 -12.65
C LEU A 84 2.66 4.26 -11.25
N ILE A 85 3.98 4.39 -11.17
CA ILE A 85 4.70 4.47 -9.89
C ILE A 85 4.28 5.72 -9.10
N GLU A 86 4.20 6.88 -9.75
CA GLU A 86 3.77 8.12 -9.10
C GLU A 86 2.35 7.99 -8.53
N GLU A 87 1.43 7.37 -9.28
CA GLU A 87 0.07 7.10 -8.81
C GLU A 87 0.03 6.12 -7.63
N ILE A 88 0.86 5.08 -7.63
CA ILE A 88 0.99 4.13 -6.52
C ILE A 88 1.50 4.85 -5.28
N GLN A 89 2.58 5.63 -5.40
CA GLN A 89 3.19 6.36 -4.28
C GLN A 89 2.23 7.38 -3.66
N ALA A 90 1.43 8.06 -4.48
CA ALA A 90 0.40 8.97 -4.00
C ALA A 90 -0.67 8.22 -3.18
N ALA A 91 -1.15 7.07 -3.68
CA ALA A 91 -2.13 6.26 -2.95
C ALA A 91 -1.54 5.66 -1.65
N GLU A 92 -0.27 5.24 -1.65
CA GLU A 92 0.42 4.78 -0.45
C GLU A 92 0.56 5.88 0.62
N ALA A 93 0.82 7.12 0.21
CA ALA A 93 0.88 8.25 1.13
C ALA A 93 -0.48 8.48 1.81
N ASP A 94 -1.57 8.38 1.06
CA ASP A 94 -2.94 8.48 1.59
C ASP A 94 -3.25 7.37 2.61
N VAL A 95 -2.91 6.11 2.30
CA VAL A 95 -3.12 5.00 3.25
C VAL A 95 -2.33 5.22 4.53
N ARG A 96 -1.06 5.60 4.42
CA ARG A 96 -0.23 5.94 5.59
C ARG A 96 -0.82 7.09 6.40
N HIS A 97 -1.40 8.09 5.74
CA HIS A 97 -2.06 9.19 6.42
C HIS A 97 -3.27 8.71 7.23
N CYS A 98 -4.17 7.93 6.62
CA CYS A 98 -5.33 7.35 7.30
C CYS A 98 -4.92 6.49 8.52
N LEU A 99 -3.91 5.64 8.36
CA LEU A 99 -3.38 4.81 9.45
C LEU A 99 -2.84 5.66 10.62
N ASN A 100 -2.05 6.69 10.34
CA ASN A 100 -1.50 7.58 11.37
C ASN A 100 -2.58 8.38 12.09
N GLN A 101 -3.59 8.87 11.37
CA GLN A 101 -4.72 9.57 11.97
C GLN A 101 -5.44 8.67 12.97
N ARG A 102 -5.74 7.43 12.57
CA ARG A 102 -6.44 6.45 13.40
C ARG A 102 -5.63 6.00 14.60
N MET A 103 -4.32 5.78 14.43
CA MET A 103 -3.41 5.49 15.54
C MET A 103 -3.37 6.64 16.56
N THR A 104 -3.41 7.89 16.07
CA THR A 104 -3.47 9.08 16.93
C THR A 104 -4.78 9.15 17.71
N GLU A 105 -5.92 8.90 17.04
CA GLU A 105 -7.25 8.83 17.69
C GLU A 105 -7.29 7.75 18.77
N LEU A 106 -6.82 6.53 18.47
CA LEU A 106 -6.76 5.43 19.45
C LEU A 106 -5.84 5.74 20.62
N SER A 107 -4.69 6.36 20.35
CA SER A 107 -3.74 6.79 21.39
C SER A 107 -4.35 7.84 22.32
N ALA A 108 -5.10 8.79 21.76
CA ALA A 108 -5.83 9.80 22.53
C ALA A 108 -6.91 9.14 23.42
N LEU A 109 -7.71 8.22 22.88
CA LEU A 109 -8.72 7.49 23.65
C LEU A 109 -8.11 6.67 24.79
N MET A 110 -6.98 6.01 24.56
CA MET A 110 -6.26 5.26 25.60
C MET A 110 -5.64 6.18 26.66
N GLY A 111 -5.05 7.31 26.26
CA GLY A 111 -4.52 8.31 27.17
C GLY A 111 -5.60 8.92 28.06
N ASP A 112 -6.74 9.28 27.46
CA ASP A 112 -7.90 9.81 28.17
C ASP A 112 -8.51 8.77 29.12
N SER A 113 -8.51 7.49 28.73
CA SER A 113 -8.95 6.38 29.59
C SER A 113 -8.06 6.20 30.82
N ARG A 114 -6.73 6.31 30.67
CA ARG A 114 -5.78 6.25 31.81
C ARG A 114 -5.96 7.44 32.76
N GLN A 115 -6.19 8.64 32.21
CA GLN A 115 -6.47 9.83 33.00
C GLN A 115 -7.79 9.70 33.77
N ARG A 116 -8.85 9.19 33.14
CA ARG A 116 -10.14 8.92 33.80
C ARG A 116 -10.02 7.89 34.92
N GLN A 117 -9.28 6.80 34.72
CA GLN A 117 -9.02 5.79 35.76
C GLN A 117 -8.20 6.37 36.93
N PHE A 118 -7.21 7.21 36.65
CA PHE A 118 -6.40 7.87 37.67
C PHE A 118 -7.27 8.81 38.54
N VAL A 119 -8.11 9.64 37.90
CA VAL A 119 -9.03 10.54 38.59
C VAL A 119 -10.08 9.75 39.40
N ALA A 120 -10.68 8.70 38.83
CA ALA A 120 -11.64 7.85 39.52
C ALA A 120 -11.04 7.20 40.78
N ARG A 121 -9.81 6.68 40.69
CA ARG A 121 -9.08 6.13 41.86
C ARG A 121 -8.74 7.18 42.91
N ALA A 122 -8.38 8.39 42.49
CA ALA A 122 -8.13 9.49 43.43
C ALA A 122 -9.40 9.83 44.23
N TYR A 123 -10.56 9.88 43.57
CA TYR A 123 -11.84 10.11 44.25
C TYR A 123 -12.27 8.91 45.13
N GLU A 124 -12.06 7.67 44.70
CA GLU A 124 -12.32 6.48 45.54
C GLU A 124 -11.43 6.45 46.79
N SER A 125 -10.16 6.85 46.66
CA SER A 125 -9.22 6.91 47.79
C SER A 125 -9.57 8.01 48.79
N GLN A 126 -10.15 9.13 48.33
CA GLN A 126 -10.64 10.20 49.20
C GLN A 126 -12.02 9.90 49.80
N ALA A 127 -12.85 9.12 49.11
CA ALA A 127 -14.14 8.68 49.62
C ALA A 127 -14.04 7.54 50.66
N HIS A 128 -12.85 6.96 50.86
CA HIS A 128 -12.59 5.89 51.83
C HIS A 128 -11.86 6.35 53.11
N GLU A 129 -11.86 7.63 53.47
CA GLU A 129 -11.59 8.02 54.86
C GLU A 129 -12.89 7.88 55.67
N PRO A 130 -13.05 6.85 56.53
CA PRO A 130 -14.10 6.90 57.52
C PRO A 130 -13.74 8.01 58.51
N ASP A 131 -14.69 8.93 58.71
CA ASP A 131 -14.72 9.93 59.76
C ASP A 131 -14.48 9.26 61.12
N GLY A 132 -13.20 9.18 61.49
CA GLY A 132 -12.72 8.70 62.78
C GLY A 132 -12.70 9.82 63.80
N ARG A 133 -13.85 10.47 64.01
CA ARG A 133 -14.13 11.27 65.20
C ARG A 133 -14.66 10.34 66.27
N ILE A 134 -13.85 9.98 67.27
CA ILE A 134 -14.07 10.15 68.73
C ILE A 134 -12.70 10.11 69.42
#